data_AF-A0A2P5M2X2-F1
#
_entry.id   AF-A0A2P5M2X2-F1
#
_cell.length_a   1.000
_cell.length_b   1.000
_cell.length_c   1.000
_cell.angle_alpha   90.00
_cell.angle_beta   90.00
_cell.angle_gamma   90.00
#
_symmetry.space_group_name_H-M   'P 1'
#
loop_
_entity.id
_entity.type
_entity.pdbx_description
1 polymer ?
#
loop_
_entity_poly.entity_id
_entity_poly.type
_entity_poly.pdbx_seq_one_letter_code
_entity_poly.pdbx_strand_id
1 'polypeptide(L)'
;ALRERVLVKLERMGLTDLRQHIVTEEYWTPVDIEARYYSNLGSIYGVVADRNKNLGFKAPQRSSQLKNLYFVGGSVNPGGGMPMVTLSGQLARDKILADLAR
;
A
#
# COMPACT_ATOMS: atom_id res chain seq x y z
N ALA A 1 22.64 -2.83 -9.77
CA ALA A 1 23.17 -2.17 -8.54
C ALA A 1 22.44 -2.60 -7.26
N LEU A 2 21.10 -2.63 -7.21
CA LEU A 2 20.35 -2.97 -5.98
C LEU A 2 20.56 -4.43 -5.54
N ARG A 3 20.45 -5.38 -6.47
CA ARG A 3 20.65 -6.82 -6.24
C ARG A 3 21.90 -7.13 -5.42
N GLU A 4 23.08 -6.70 -5.91
CA GLU A 4 24.33 -7.00 -5.20
C GLU A 4 24.43 -6.37 -3.81
N ARG A 5 23.87 -5.17 -3.62
CA ARG A 5 23.83 -4.54 -2.30
C ARG A 5 23.00 -5.37 -1.31
N VAL A 6 21.90 -5.97 -1.76
CA VAL A 6 21.06 -6.85 -0.94
C VAL A 6 21.81 -8.14 -0.61
N LEU A 7 22.39 -8.81 -1.61
CA LEU A 7 23.12 -10.08 -1.40
C LEU A 7 24.32 -9.90 -0.45
N VAL A 8 25.12 -8.84 -0.63
CA VAL A 8 26.22 -8.51 0.30
C VAL A 8 25.70 -8.28 1.72
N LYS A 9 24.58 -7.56 1.90
CA LYS A 9 24.02 -7.30 3.23
C LYS A 9 23.54 -8.58 3.90
N LEU A 10 22.85 -9.45 3.17
CA LEU A 10 22.30 -10.70 3.69
C LEU A 10 23.39 -11.69 4.09
N GLU A 11 24.43 -11.86 3.27
CA GLU A 11 25.57 -12.70 3.62
C GLU A 11 26.32 -12.16 4.85
N ARG A 12 26.52 -10.83 4.94
CA ARG A 12 27.07 -10.20 6.15
C ARG A 12 26.20 -10.37 7.40
N MET A 13 24.93 -10.74 7.25
CA MET A 13 23.99 -11.02 8.34
C MET A 13 23.83 -12.52 8.64
N GLY A 14 24.65 -13.37 8.02
CA GLY A 14 24.73 -14.80 8.35
C GLY A 14 24.11 -15.74 7.31
N LEU A 15 23.62 -15.24 6.17
CA LEU A 15 23.24 -16.10 5.05
C LEU A 15 24.48 -16.50 4.23
N THR A 16 25.36 -17.33 4.79
CA THR A 16 26.62 -17.78 4.16
C THR A 16 26.35 -18.44 2.80
N ASP A 17 27.18 -18.11 1.80
CA ASP A 17 27.10 -18.65 0.44
C ASP A 17 25.72 -18.51 -0.23
N LEU A 18 24.92 -17.50 0.15
CA LEU A 18 23.57 -17.26 -0.39
C LEU A 18 23.55 -17.34 -1.92
N ARG A 19 24.54 -16.73 -2.60
CA ARG A 19 24.63 -16.72 -4.06
C ARG A 19 24.72 -18.11 -4.69
N GLN A 20 25.39 -19.05 -4.03
CA GLN A 20 25.55 -20.41 -4.54
C GLN A 20 24.26 -21.22 -4.45
N HIS A 21 23.32 -20.79 -3.60
CA HIS A 21 22.07 -21.49 -3.32
C HIS A 21 20.86 -20.85 -4.02
N ILE A 22 21.04 -19.84 -4.88
CA ILE A 22 19.95 -19.23 -5.65
C ILE A 22 19.60 -20.17 -6.82
N VAL A 23 18.40 -20.76 -6.77
CA VAL A 23 17.84 -21.58 -7.86
C VAL A 23 16.97 -20.76 -8.80
N THR A 24 16.26 -19.78 -8.26
CA THR A 24 15.38 -18.87 -9.01
C THR A 24 15.44 -17.48 -8.40
N GLU A 25 15.21 -16.46 -9.23
CA GLU A 25 15.20 -15.07 -8.81
C GLU A 25 14.10 -14.32 -9.56
N GLU A 26 13.29 -13.59 -8.81
CA GLU A 26 12.34 -12.61 -9.33
C GLU A 26 12.57 -11.30 -8.58
N TYR A 27 12.49 -10.17 -9.28
CA TYR A 27 12.62 -8.85 -8.68
C TYR A 27 11.53 -7.93 -9.22
N TRP A 28 10.94 -7.13 -8.35
CA TRP A 28 10.02 -6.05 -8.71
C TRP A 28 10.60 -4.71 -8.27
N THR A 29 10.41 -3.71 -9.10
CA THR A 29 10.67 -2.30 -8.85
C THR A 29 9.36 -1.57 -8.57
N PRO A 30 9.39 -0.31 -8.11
CA PRO A 30 8.18 0.49 -8.00
C PRO A 30 7.38 0.58 -9.31
N VAL A 31 8.05 0.58 -10.47
CA VAL A 31 7.38 0.59 -11.79
C VAL A 31 6.59 -0.69 -12.03
N ASP A 32 7.12 -1.85 -11.61
CA ASP A 32 6.42 -3.13 -11.71
C ASP A 32 5.18 -3.17 -10.80
N ILE A 33 5.28 -2.58 -9.59
CA ILE A 33 4.16 -2.47 -8.65
C ILE A 33 3.08 -1.54 -9.21
N GLU A 34 3.47 -0.40 -9.78
CA GLU A 34 2.56 0.53 -10.43
C GLU A 34 1.84 -0.12 -11.61
N ALA A 35 2.57 -0.81 -12.49
CA ALA A 35 1.99 -1.49 -13.64
C ALA A 35 1.05 -2.63 -13.24
N ARG A 36 1.39 -3.40 -12.19
CA ARG A 36 0.63 -4.58 -11.78
C ARG A 36 -0.60 -4.24 -10.94
N TYR A 37 -0.50 -3.25 -10.05
CA TYR A 37 -1.54 -2.94 -9.07
C TYR A 37 -2.18 -1.56 -9.27
N TYR A 38 -1.76 -0.80 -10.27
CA TYR A 38 -2.18 0.59 -10.49
C TYR A 38 -1.90 1.49 -9.28
N SER A 39 -0.91 1.11 -8.48
CA SER A 39 -0.44 1.88 -7.32
C SER A 39 0.37 3.06 -7.80
N ASN A 40 -0.14 4.27 -7.61
CA ASN A 40 0.55 5.51 -7.98
C ASN A 40 2.02 5.52 -7.50
N LEU A 41 2.96 5.65 -8.44
CA LEU A 41 4.42 5.63 -8.21
C LEU A 41 4.94 4.36 -7.51
N GLY A 42 4.20 3.25 -7.59
CA GLY A 42 4.56 1.98 -6.95
C GLY A 42 4.43 1.97 -5.43
N SER A 43 3.70 2.92 -4.83
CA SER A 43 3.56 2.98 -3.37
C SER A 43 2.77 1.81 -2.81
N ILE A 44 3.39 1.04 -1.90
CA ILE A 44 2.76 -0.10 -1.23
C ILE A 44 1.83 0.30 -0.07
N TYR A 45 1.91 1.55 0.40
CA TYR A 45 1.09 2.08 1.50
C TYR A 45 0.29 3.32 1.08
N GLY A 46 0.17 3.62 -0.22
CA GLY A 46 -0.57 4.78 -0.71
C GLY A 46 0.09 6.11 -0.35
N VAL A 47 -0.72 7.14 -0.09
CA VAL A 47 -0.24 8.48 0.31
C VAL A 47 0.51 8.41 1.64
N VAL A 48 1.61 9.16 1.75
CA VAL A 48 2.42 9.27 2.97
C VAL A 48 1.56 9.61 4.20
N ALA A 49 1.89 9.06 5.36
CA ALA A 49 1.26 9.46 6.63
C ALA A 49 2.25 10.35 7.39
N ASP A 50 2.13 11.66 7.22
CA ASP A 50 3.05 12.65 7.79
C ASP A 50 2.27 13.79 8.43
N ARG A 51 2.50 13.99 9.73
CA ARG A 51 1.77 15.00 10.50
C ARG A 51 1.90 16.41 9.92
N ASN A 52 3.07 16.76 9.41
CA ASN A 52 3.35 18.11 8.92
C ASN A 52 2.84 18.32 7.50
N LYS A 53 2.74 17.24 6.69
CA LYS A 53 2.29 17.34 5.29
C LYS A 53 0.77 17.17 5.13
N ASN A 54 0.17 16.25 5.88
CA ASN A 54 -1.26 15.92 5.73
C ASN A 54 -1.94 15.52 7.04
N LEU A 55 -1.37 15.92 8.18
CA LEU A 55 -1.86 15.56 9.52
C LEU A 55 -1.93 14.04 9.75
N GLY A 56 -1.22 13.25 8.93
CA GLY A 56 -1.27 11.79 8.94
C GLY A 56 -2.51 11.18 8.25
N PHE A 57 -3.37 11.99 7.64
CA PHE A 57 -4.59 11.51 6.99
C PHE A 57 -4.39 11.16 5.51
N LYS A 58 -5.11 10.13 5.09
CA LYS A 58 -5.24 9.71 3.69
C LYS A 58 -6.51 10.29 3.06
N ALA A 59 -6.81 9.89 1.83
CA ALA A 59 -8.03 10.32 1.15
C ALA A 59 -9.29 9.96 1.97
N PRO A 60 -10.33 10.80 1.97
CA PRO A 60 -11.60 10.48 2.62
C PRO A 60 -12.29 9.31 1.93
N GLN A 61 -13.13 8.58 2.67
CA GLN A 61 -13.88 7.43 2.13
C GLN A 61 -15.12 7.82 1.31
N ARG A 62 -15.41 9.11 1.16
CA ARG A 62 -16.58 9.62 0.44
C ARG A 62 -16.16 10.77 -0.44
N SER A 63 -16.71 10.81 -1.65
CA SER A 63 -16.55 11.96 -2.54
C SER A 63 -17.24 13.20 -1.98
N SER A 64 -16.57 14.35 -2.07
CA SER A 64 -17.16 15.65 -1.77
C SER A 64 -18.03 16.19 -2.92
N GLN A 65 -17.95 15.58 -4.10
CA GLN A 65 -18.63 16.06 -5.31
C GLN A 65 -19.79 15.15 -5.74
N LEU A 66 -19.68 13.84 -5.50
CA LEU A 66 -20.65 12.84 -5.95
C LEU A 66 -21.28 12.14 -4.75
N LYS A 67 -22.61 12.24 -4.62
CA LYS A 67 -23.33 11.81 -3.41
C LYS A 67 -23.21 10.32 -3.10
N ASN A 68 -23.12 9.49 -4.13
CA ASN A 68 -23.13 8.02 -4.06
C ASN A 68 -21.77 7.38 -4.41
N LEU A 69 -20.67 8.16 -4.37
CA LEU A 69 -19.32 7.65 -4.62
C LEU A 69 -18.53 7.51 -3.32
N TYR A 70 -17.99 6.31 -3.11
CA TYR A 70 -17.20 5.93 -1.94
C TYR A 70 -15.84 5.39 -2.37
N PHE A 71 -14.85 5.58 -1.51
CA PHE A 71 -13.49 5.11 -1.73
C PHE A 71 -13.10 4.12 -0.62
N VAL A 72 -12.37 3.07 -1.01
CA VAL A 72 -11.87 2.02 -0.12
C VAL A 72 -10.45 1.63 -0.55
N GLY A 73 -9.63 1.18 0.39
CA GLY A 73 -8.31 0.60 0.11
C GLY A 73 -7.17 1.31 0.82
N GLY A 74 -5.93 0.94 0.48
CA GLY A 74 -4.74 1.34 1.24
C GLY A 74 -4.35 2.82 1.13
N SER A 75 -4.87 3.50 0.11
CA SER A 75 -4.68 4.94 -0.12
C SER A 75 -5.80 5.80 0.48
N VAL A 76 -6.76 5.17 1.15
CA VAL A 76 -7.93 5.81 1.77
C VAL A 76 -7.84 5.61 3.28
N ASN A 77 -8.42 6.52 4.06
CA ASN A 77 -8.53 6.30 5.50
C ASN A 77 -9.25 4.96 5.77
N PRO A 78 -8.76 4.14 6.73
CA PRO A 78 -7.74 4.48 7.73
C PRO A 78 -6.29 4.19 7.29
N GLY A 79 -6.07 3.40 6.22
CA GLY A 79 -4.79 3.33 5.54
C GLY A 79 -4.38 1.98 4.96
N GLY A 80 -3.09 1.87 4.66
CA GLY A 80 -2.51 0.69 4.01
C GLY A 80 -2.16 -0.43 4.99
N GLY A 81 -1.89 -1.62 4.44
CA GLY A 81 -1.71 -2.85 5.21
C GLY A 81 -3.01 -3.64 5.34
N MET A 82 -2.90 -4.97 5.39
CA MET A 82 -4.05 -5.90 5.35
C MET A 82 -5.15 -5.57 6.38
N PRO A 83 -4.83 -5.28 7.67
CA PRO A 83 -5.88 -4.95 8.64
C PRO A 83 -6.61 -3.65 8.31
N MET A 84 -5.87 -2.62 7.90
CA MET A 84 -6.41 -1.29 7.65
C MET A 84 -7.24 -1.23 6.37
N VAL A 85 -6.84 -1.97 5.34
CA VAL A 85 -7.63 -2.12 4.11
C VAL A 85 -8.95 -2.84 4.39
N THR A 86 -8.92 -3.88 5.22
CA THR A 86 -10.12 -4.62 5.63
C THR A 86 -11.08 -3.70 6.41
N LEU A 87 -10.54 -2.94 7.37
CA LEU A 87 -11.31 -1.95 8.12
C LEU A 87 -11.86 -0.84 7.21
N SER A 88 -11.09 -0.38 6.22
CA SER A 88 -11.56 0.58 5.21
C SER A 88 -12.83 0.07 4.52
N GLY A 89 -12.87 -1.22 4.15
CA GLY A 89 -14.05 -1.84 3.54
C GLY A 89 -15.26 -1.84 4.47
N GLN A 90 -15.07 -2.19 5.73
CA GLN A 90 -16.14 -2.17 6.74
C GLN A 90 -16.72 -0.76 6.96
N LEU A 91 -15.84 0.25 7.04
CA LEU A 91 -16.26 1.64 7.23
C LEU A 91 -16.95 2.22 5.98
N ALA A 92 -16.52 1.81 4.78
CA ALA A 92 -17.20 2.20 3.54
C ALA A 92 -18.62 1.62 3.49
N ARG A 93 -18.80 0.34 3.84
CA ARG A 93 -20.12 -0.28 4.04
C ARG A 93 -20.98 0.51 5.01
N ASP A 94 -20.44 0.87 6.18
CA ASP A 94 -21.22 1.62 7.18
C ASP A 94 -21.71 2.97 6.66
N LYS A 95 -20.87 3.68 5.90
CA LYS A 95 -21.26 4.94 5.27
C LYS A 95 -22.37 4.75 4.23
N ILE A 96 -22.29 3.69 3.43
CA ILE A 96 -23.34 3.35 2.45
C ILE A 96 -24.66 3.07 3.16
N LEU A 97 -24.65 2.26 4.22
CA LEU A 97 -25.86 1.94 4.98
C LEU A 97 -26.48 3.17 5.65
N ALA A 98 -25.65 4.04 6.24
CA ALA A 98 -26.14 5.29 6.86
C ALA A 98 -26.79 6.23 5.84
N ASP A 99 -26.30 6.24 4.60
CA ASP A 99 -26.85 7.07 3.53
C ASP A 99 -28.14 6.52 2.95
N LEU A 100 -28.28 5.19 2.86
CA LEU A 100 -29.52 4.54 2.40
C LEU A 100 -30.67 4.66 3.41
N ALA A 101 -30.34 4.87 4.69
CA ALA A 101 -31.31 5.06 5.77
C ALA A 101 -31.84 6.51 5.86
N ARG A 102 -31.35 7.43 5.03
CA ARG A 102 -31.81 8.83 4.94
C ARG A 102 -32.80 9.01 3.79
#